data_AF-A0A6C0CZR6-F1
#
_entry.id   AF-A0A6C0CZR6-F1
#
_cell.length_a   1.000
_cell.length_b   1.000
_cell.length_c   1.000
_cell.angle_alpha   90.00
_cell.angle_beta   90.00
_cell.angle_gamma   90.00
#
_symmetry.space_group_name_H-M   'P 1'
#
loop_
_entity.id
_entity.type
_entity.pdbx_description
1 polymer ?
#
loop_
_entity_poly.entity_id
_entity_poly.type
_entity_poly.pdbx_seq_one_letter_code
_entity_poly.pdbx_strand_id
1 'polypeptide(L)'
;MPYINTISLEKIKRYINYEYEFCGYIFYDVNNPDELNIIKNNTGPNVKIERGSCTYKHGYRRCIWHTHPYISKSYPSPEDLLKVLKHPDNIKISILFTAWGIWEISLTDRENIDSNIITHLPYHIDKLQKICDVLYKKTYQNKTNYEYSDSKYEFIKNFIISIMEYYPISIIFTPWKDLTDIYIIKSDSICSSK
;
A
#
# COMPACT_ATOMS: atom_id res chain seq x y z
N MET A 1 -17.72 2.92 11.48
CA MET A 1 -16.57 3.27 10.62
C MET A 1 -15.86 1.97 10.29
N PRO A 2 -15.64 1.65 9.01
CA PRO A 2 -15.09 0.36 8.61
C PRO A 2 -13.70 0.10 9.19
N TYR A 3 -13.49 -1.09 9.76
CA TYR A 3 -12.27 -1.45 10.47
C TYR A 3 -11.79 -2.86 10.17
N ILE A 4 -10.49 -3.09 10.27
CA ILE A 4 -9.85 -4.41 10.22
C ILE A 4 -9.62 -4.86 11.66
N ASN A 5 -10.11 -6.05 12.01
CA ASN A 5 -9.99 -6.60 13.36
C ASN A 5 -8.57 -7.06 13.71
N THR A 6 -8.33 -7.27 15.00
CA THR A 6 -7.02 -7.72 15.53
C THR A 6 -6.57 -9.04 14.93
N ILE A 7 -7.48 -10.00 14.76
CA ILE A 7 -7.15 -11.34 14.22
C ILE A 7 -6.56 -11.23 12.81
N SER A 8 -7.15 -10.38 11.97
CA SER A 8 -6.69 -10.11 10.61
C SER A 8 -5.37 -9.33 10.61
N LEU A 9 -5.21 -8.35 11.50
CA LEU A 9 -3.95 -7.61 11.64
C LEU A 9 -2.80 -8.53 12.08
N GLU A 10 -3.03 -9.43 13.03
CA GLU A 10 -2.01 -10.40 13.47
C GLU A 10 -1.63 -11.37 12.33
N LYS A 11 -2.60 -11.78 11.51
CA LYS A 11 -2.32 -12.57 10.31
C LYS A 11 -1.46 -11.82 9.30
N ILE A 12 -1.73 -10.53 9.08
CA ILE A 12 -0.93 -9.66 8.21
C ILE A 12 0.48 -9.44 8.76
N LYS A 13 0.64 -9.21 10.06
CA LYS A 13 1.96 -9.08 10.70
C LYS A 13 2.81 -10.34 10.49
N ARG A 14 2.20 -11.53 10.58
CA ARG A 14 2.87 -12.79 10.23
C ARG A 14 3.28 -12.83 8.76
N TYR A 15 2.44 -12.34 7.86
CA TYR A 15 2.76 -12.26 6.42
C TYR A 15 3.97 -11.38 6.11
N ILE A 16 4.09 -10.22 6.76
CA ILE A 16 5.25 -9.32 6.61
C ILE A 16 6.57 -10.00 7.01
N ASN A 17 6.53 -10.93 7.95
CA ASN A 17 7.73 -11.62 8.44
C ASN A 17 8.23 -12.75 7.53
N TYR A 18 7.49 -13.11 6.48
CA TYR A 18 8.00 -14.05 5.48
C TYR A 18 8.80 -13.33 4.38
N GLU A 19 9.48 -14.10 3.55
CA GLU A 19 10.27 -13.61 2.41
C GLU A 19 9.44 -13.48 1.13
N TYR A 20 8.12 -13.39 1.25
CA TYR A 20 7.18 -13.36 0.13
C TYR A 20 6.26 -12.15 0.23
N GLU A 21 5.90 -11.61 -0.93
CA GLU A 21 4.77 -10.68 -1.03
C GLU A 21 3.46 -11.47 -0.95
N PHE A 22 2.50 -11.05 -0.13
CA PHE A 22 1.15 -11.59 -0.13
C PHE A 22 0.19 -10.53 -0.62
N CYS A 23 -0.85 -10.93 -1.37
CA CYS A 23 -1.89 -10.02 -1.80
C CYS A 23 -3.26 -10.65 -1.73
N GLY A 24 -4.28 -9.80 -1.69
CA GLY A 24 -5.64 -10.23 -1.53
C GLY A 24 -6.66 -9.11 -1.57
N TYR A 25 -7.86 -9.45 -1.12
CA TYR A 25 -9.02 -8.58 -1.18
C TYR A 25 -9.53 -8.28 0.23
N ILE A 26 -10.20 -7.15 0.38
CA ILE A 26 -10.89 -6.74 1.61
C ILE A 26 -12.39 -6.71 1.33
N PHE A 27 -13.18 -7.31 2.22
CA PHE A 27 -14.64 -7.37 2.12
C PHE A 27 -15.29 -7.05 3.45
N TYR A 28 -16.51 -6.54 3.42
CA TYR A 28 -17.32 -6.44 4.62
C TYR A 28 -17.70 -7.82 5.16
N ASP A 29 -17.68 -7.95 6.47
CA ASP A 29 -18.34 -9.08 7.13
C ASP A 29 -19.85 -8.98 6.89
N VAL A 30 -20.45 -10.12 6.51
CA VAL A 30 -21.89 -10.20 6.23
C VAL A 30 -22.71 -10.00 7.51
N ASN A 31 -22.15 -10.38 8.66
CA ASN A 31 -22.79 -10.27 9.98
C ASN A 31 -22.41 -8.96 10.69
N ASN A 32 -21.33 -8.30 10.28
CA ASN A 32 -20.86 -7.05 10.86
C ASN A 32 -20.39 -6.06 9.76
N PRO A 33 -21.26 -5.15 9.29
CA PRO A 33 -20.96 -4.27 8.15
C PRO A 33 -19.94 -3.18 8.47
N ASP A 34 -19.50 -3.03 9.72
CA ASP A 34 -18.35 -2.19 10.06
C ASP A 34 -17.03 -2.98 10.04
N GLU A 35 -17.07 -4.31 10.00
CA GLU A 35 -15.88 -5.14 10.03
C GLU A 35 -15.43 -5.54 8.62
N LEU A 36 -14.11 -5.49 8.41
CA LEU A 36 -13.48 -5.80 7.14
C LEU A 36 -12.62 -7.05 7.24
N ASN A 37 -13.01 -8.07 6.50
CA ASN A 37 -12.32 -9.33 6.36
C ASN A 37 -11.24 -9.27 5.28
N ILE A 38 -10.04 -9.71 5.65
CA ILE A 38 -8.88 -9.84 4.75
C ILE A 38 -8.82 -11.26 4.19
N ILE A 39 -9.04 -11.40 2.89
CA ILE A 39 -8.92 -12.68 2.18
C ILE A 39 -7.62 -12.68 1.38
N LYS A 40 -6.71 -13.61 1.70
CA LYS A 40 -5.51 -13.88 0.90
C LYS A 40 -5.93 -14.51 -0.42
N ASN A 41 -5.47 -13.93 -1.52
CA ASN A 41 -5.72 -14.43 -2.87
C ASN A 41 -4.48 -15.13 -3.45
N ASN A 42 -3.30 -14.53 -3.31
CA ASN A 42 -2.09 -15.05 -3.93
C ASN A 42 -0.83 -14.75 -3.09
N THR A 43 0.27 -15.39 -3.48
CA THR A 43 1.62 -15.15 -2.97
C THR A 43 2.52 -14.85 -4.17
N GLY A 44 3.33 -13.79 -4.09
CA GLY A 44 4.38 -13.48 -5.06
C GLY A 44 5.59 -14.41 -4.93
N PRO A 45 6.62 -14.22 -5.77
CA PRO A 45 7.86 -15.01 -5.67
C PRO A 45 8.63 -14.67 -4.39
N ASN A 46 9.58 -15.54 -4.03
CA ASN A 46 10.50 -15.26 -2.91
C ASN A 46 11.38 -14.05 -3.30
N VAL A 47 11.32 -12.98 -2.49
CA VAL A 47 11.98 -11.71 -2.82
C VAL A 47 13.51 -11.76 -2.72
N LYS A 48 14.08 -12.82 -2.13
CA LYS A 48 15.53 -13.09 -2.18
C LYS A 48 15.98 -13.70 -3.50
N ILE A 49 15.10 -14.42 -4.18
CA ILE A 49 15.41 -15.17 -5.41
C ILE A 49 15.10 -14.30 -6.63
N GLU A 50 13.92 -13.67 -6.63
CA GLU A 50 13.44 -12.90 -7.76
C GLU A 50 12.69 -11.66 -7.29
N ARG A 51 12.93 -10.54 -7.98
CA ARG A 51 12.06 -9.37 -7.85
C ARG A 51 10.78 -9.65 -8.63
N GLY A 52 9.67 -9.83 -7.93
CA GLY A 52 8.35 -9.94 -8.55
C GLY A 52 7.30 -9.18 -7.76
N SER A 53 6.08 -9.21 -8.27
CA SER A 53 4.90 -8.61 -7.64
C SER A 53 3.82 -9.67 -7.47
N CYS A 54 2.98 -9.54 -6.44
CA CYS A 54 1.84 -10.42 -6.29
C CYS A 54 0.74 -10.05 -7.30
N THR A 55 0.37 -11.01 -8.16
CA THR A 55 -0.68 -10.82 -9.17
C THR A 55 -2.04 -11.34 -8.70
N TYR A 56 -3.10 -10.61 -9.03
CA TYR A 56 -4.47 -10.97 -8.64
C TYR A 56 -5.09 -11.93 -9.66
N LYS A 57 -5.19 -13.23 -9.31
CA LYS A 57 -5.73 -14.29 -10.18
C LYS A 57 -7.14 -14.02 -10.75
N HIS A 58 -8.00 -13.33 -10.01
CA HIS A 58 -9.38 -13.05 -10.41
C HIS A 58 -9.64 -11.58 -10.73
N GLY A 59 -8.59 -10.86 -11.16
CA GLY A 59 -8.66 -9.43 -11.44
C GLY A 59 -8.71 -8.55 -10.18
N TYR A 60 -8.78 -7.25 -10.40
CA TYR A 60 -8.84 -6.25 -9.32
C TYR A 60 -10.25 -6.07 -8.78
N ARG A 61 -10.36 -5.91 -7.45
CA ARG A 61 -11.60 -5.56 -6.75
C ARG A 61 -11.52 -4.16 -6.17
N ARG A 62 -12.67 -3.65 -5.70
CA ARG A 62 -12.80 -2.29 -5.11
C ARG A 62 -11.80 -2.04 -3.99
N CYS A 63 -11.62 -2.99 -3.08
CA CYS A 63 -10.66 -2.90 -1.99
C CYS A 63 -9.62 -4.02 -2.12
N ILE A 64 -8.35 -3.67 -2.35
CA ILE A 64 -7.25 -4.64 -2.44
C ILE A 64 -6.22 -4.40 -1.34
N TRP A 65 -5.43 -5.43 -1.04
CA TRP A 65 -4.28 -5.29 -0.16
C TRP A 65 -3.09 -6.11 -0.63
N HIS A 66 -1.90 -5.68 -0.22
CA HIS A 66 -0.69 -6.50 -0.31
C HIS A 66 0.31 -6.16 0.80
N THR A 67 1.32 -7.00 0.99
CA THR A 67 2.35 -6.83 2.02
C THR A 67 3.73 -6.64 1.39
N HIS A 68 4.53 -5.69 1.86
CA HIS A 68 5.98 -5.74 1.65
C HIS A 68 6.61 -6.59 2.75
N PRO A 69 7.39 -7.63 2.41
CA PRO A 69 8.09 -8.41 3.41
C PRO A 69 9.15 -7.56 4.13
N TYR A 70 9.55 -7.97 5.33
CA TYR A 70 10.45 -7.19 6.20
C TYR A 70 11.79 -6.83 5.55
N ILE A 71 12.27 -7.67 4.64
CA ILE A 71 13.52 -7.47 3.89
C ILE A 71 13.40 -6.50 2.70
N SER A 72 12.18 -6.03 2.40
CA SER A 72 11.90 -5.08 1.32
C SER A 72 11.76 -3.64 1.84
N LYS A 73 11.59 -2.68 0.92
CA LYS A 73 11.34 -1.28 1.25
C LYS A 73 10.05 -1.17 2.08
N SER A 74 10.08 -0.40 3.16
CA SER A 74 8.91 -0.23 4.04
C SER A 74 7.97 0.92 3.66
N TYR A 75 8.10 1.40 2.43
CA TYR A 75 7.26 2.40 1.79
C TYR A 75 6.82 1.88 0.39
N PRO A 76 5.74 2.44 -0.18
CA PRO A 76 5.20 1.99 -1.47
C PRO A 76 6.19 2.19 -2.62
N SER A 77 6.23 1.26 -3.58
CA SER A 77 6.90 1.50 -4.86
C SER A 77 6.08 2.47 -5.74
N PRO A 78 6.67 3.09 -6.78
CA PRO A 78 5.91 3.85 -7.77
C PRO A 78 4.71 3.09 -8.36
N GLU A 79 4.87 1.78 -8.60
CA GLU A 79 3.81 0.91 -9.09
C GLU A 79 2.69 0.73 -8.06
N ASP A 80 3.00 0.74 -6.77
CA ASP A 80 2.00 0.69 -5.70
C ASP A 80 1.27 2.01 -5.54
N LEU A 81 2.01 3.12 -5.58
CA LEU A 81 1.47 4.47 -5.53
C LEU A 81 0.46 4.70 -6.66
N LEU A 82 0.84 4.36 -7.88
CA LEU A 82 0.04 4.64 -9.07
C LEU A 82 -0.93 3.49 -9.43
N LYS A 83 -1.01 2.44 -8.61
CA LYS A 83 -1.87 1.26 -8.86
C LYS A 83 -3.35 1.64 -9.01
N VAL A 84 -3.81 2.56 -8.17
CA VAL A 84 -5.19 3.06 -8.18
C VAL A 84 -5.52 3.87 -9.44
N LEU A 85 -4.54 4.59 -10.00
CA LEU A 85 -4.68 5.31 -11.28
C LEU A 85 -4.62 4.40 -12.50
N LYS A 86 -3.93 3.25 -12.39
CA LYS A 86 -3.88 2.26 -13.46
C LYS A 86 -5.21 1.54 -13.65
N HIS A 87 -6.00 1.43 -12.59
CA HIS A 87 -7.27 0.71 -12.56
C HIS A 87 -8.37 1.53 -11.87
N PRO A 88 -8.67 2.75 -12.36
CA PRO A 88 -9.51 3.72 -11.64
C PRO A 88 -10.95 3.22 -11.47
N ASP A 89 -11.45 2.47 -12.45
CA ASP A 89 -12.79 1.88 -12.40
C ASP A 89 -12.91 0.71 -11.42
N ASN A 90 -11.81 0.00 -11.17
CA ASN A 90 -11.81 -1.23 -10.39
C ASN A 90 -11.37 -1.03 -8.94
N ILE A 91 -10.35 -0.19 -8.67
CA ILE A 91 -9.71 -0.08 -7.35
C ILE A 91 -10.09 1.24 -6.70
N LYS A 92 -10.90 1.18 -5.64
CA LYS A 92 -11.21 2.33 -4.77
C LYS A 92 -10.09 2.61 -3.79
N ILE A 93 -9.57 1.56 -3.18
CA ILE A 93 -8.50 1.63 -2.20
C ILE A 93 -7.53 0.47 -2.37
N SER A 94 -6.24 0.79 -2.27
CA SER A 94 -5.14 -0.16 -2.18
C SER A 94 -4.45 0.01 -0.84
N ILE A 95 -4.48 -1.02 -0.01
CA ILE A 95 -3.79 -1.03 1.29
C ILE A 95 -2.46 -1.76 1.14
N LEU A 96 -1.38 -1.12 1.56
CA LEU A 96 -0.06 -1.74 1.64
C LEU A 96 0.36 -1.88 3.10
N PHE A 97 0.65 -3.10 3.51
CA PHE A 97 1.17 -3.42 4.83
C PHE A 97 2.69 -3.61 4.75
N THR A 98 3.46 -2.86 5.53
CA THR A 98 4.94 -2.93 5.52
C THR A 98 5.50 -3.11 6.92
N ALA A 99 6.83 -3.19 7.08
CA ALA A 99 7.44 -3.23 8.40
C ALA A 99 7.23 -1.94 9.22
N TRP A 100 6.96 -0.79 8.57
CA TRP A 100 6.72 0.48 9.27
C TRP A 100 5.28 0.65 9.72
N GLY A 101 4.33 0.18 8.92
CA GLY A 101 2.91 0.40 9.19
C GLY A 101 2.03 0.09 8.00
N ILE A 102 0.91 0.79 7.93
CA ILE A 102 -0.15 0.63 6.95
C ILE A 102 -0.21 1.88 6.09
N TRP A 103 -0.11 1.71 4.78
CA TRP A 103 -0.34 2.74 3.78
C TRP A 103 -1.70 2.51 3.13
N GLU A 104 -2.57 3.52 3.17
CA GLU A 104 -3.80 3.57 2.38
C GLU A 104 -3.58 4.46 1.17
N ILE A 105 -3.91 3.94 -0.01
CA ILE A 105 -3.79 4.66 -1.27
C ILE A 105 -5.15 4.63 -1.96
N SER A 106 -5.69 5.79 -2.30
CA SER A 106 -7.01 5.95 -2.90
C SER A 106 -7.03 7.12 -3.88
N LEU A 107 -8.07 7.24 -4.71
CA LEU A 107 -8.24 8.37 -5.61
C LEU A 107 -8.97 9.50 -4.88
N THR A 108 -8.51 10.75 -5.03
CA THR A 108 -9.21 11.92 -4.45
C THR A 108 -10.42 12.32 -5.27
N ASP A 109 -10.31 12.26 -6.59
CA ASP A 109 -11.39 12.55 -7.53
C ASP A 109 -11.37 11.51 -8.64
N ARG A 110 -12.39 10.65 -8.66
CA ARG A 110 -12.53 9.56 -9.63
C ARG A 110 -13.11 10.03 -10.95
N GLU A 111 -13.93 11.07 -10.92
CA GLU A 111 -14.69 11.53 -12.09
C GLU A 111 -13.84 12.47 -12.95
N ASN A 112 -12.86 13.15 -12.34
CA ASN A 112 -12.02 14.14 -13.02
C ASN A 112 -10.53 13.76 -13.04
N ILE A 113 -10.20 12.49 -13.30
CA ILE A 113 -8.80 12.11 -13.54
C ILE A 113 -8.39 12.62 -14.92
N ASP A 114 -7.36 13.47 -14.97
CA ASP A 114 -6.77 13.93 -16.23
C ASP A 114 -6.31 12.72 -17.06
N SER A 115 -6.91 12.56 -18.24
CA SER A 115 -6.58 11.49 -19.18
C SER A 115 -5.10 11.47 -19.55
N ASN A 116 -4.42 12.63 -19.56
CA ASN A 116 -2.99 12.71 -19.83
C ASN A 116 -2.16 11.93 -18.79
N ILE A 117 -2.56 11.97 -17.51
CA ILE A 117 -1.87 11.21 -16.45
C ILE A 117 -2.00 9.71 -16.73
N ILE A 118 -3.19 9.27 -17.14
CA ILE A 118 -3.45 7.85 -17.45
C ILE A 118 -2.66 7.43 -18.70
N THR A 119 -2.73 8.21 -19.78
CA THR A 119 -2.02 7.93 -21.04
C THR A 119 -0.50 7.88 -20.86
N HIS A 120 0.05 8.73 -19.99
CA HIS A 120 1.48 8.81 -19.72
C HIS A 120 1.90 8.10 -18.43
N LEU A 121 1.07 7.21 -17.89
CA LEU A 121 1.35 6.53 -16.63
C LEU A 121 2.73 5.83 -16.60
N PRO A 122 3.21 5.16 -17.65
CA PRO A 122 4.56 4.58 -17.67
C PRO A 122 5.67 5.63 -17.47
N TYR A 123 5.51 6.82 -18.05
CA TYR A 123 6.44 7.93 -17.86
C TYR A 123 6.43 8.44 -16.42
N HIS A 124 5.25 8.55 -15.80
CA HIS A 124 5.13 8.94 -14.40
C HIS A 124 5.76 7.89 -13.46
N ILE A 125 5.55 6.59 -13.72
CA ILE A 125 6.19 5.49 -12.98
C ILE A 125 7.72 5.61 -13.08
N ASP A 126 8.27 5.74 -14.28
CA ASP A 126 9.73 5.87 -14.48
C ASP A 126 10.32 7.10 -13.77
N LYS A 127 9.63 8.25 -13.88
CA LYS A 127 10.02 9.48 -13.18
C LYS A 127 10.05 9.29 -11.66
N LEU A 128 9.00 8.70 -11.09
CA LEU A 128 8.93 8.39 -9.66
C LEU A 128 9.99 7.37 -9.24
N GLN A 129 10.24 6.35 -10.06
CA GLN A 129 11.24 5.32 -9.79
C GLN A 129 12.63 5.92 -9.65
N LYS A 130 13.03 6.83 -10.55
CA LYS A 130 14.30 7.57 -10.45
C LYS A 130 14.42 8.33 -9.13
N ILE A 131 13.34 8.98 -8.71
CA ILE A 131 13.27 9.72 -7.45
C ILE A 131 13.42 8.78 -6.25
N CYS A 132 12.64 7.69 -6.23
CA CYS A 132 12.68 6.67 -5.17
C CYS A 132 14.04 5.95 -5.10
N ASP A 133 14.76 5.80 -6.21
CA ASP A 133 16.09 5.19 -6.21
C ASP A 133 17.15 6.11 -5.63
N VAL A 134 17.07 7.42 -5.90
CA VAL A 134 17.93 8.41 -5.22
C VAL A 134 17.64 8.43 -3.73
N LEU A 135 16.36 8.42 -3.35
CA LEU A 135 15.94 8.34 -1.95
C LEU A 135 16.51 7.09 -1.28
N TYR A 136 16.30 5.92 -1.89
CA TYR A 136 16.79 4.65 -1.39
C TYR A 136 18.32 4.66 -1.22
N LYS A 137 19.08 5.13 -2.21
CA LYS A 137 20.55 5.24 -2.11
C LYS A 137 20.98 6.12 -0.93
N LYS A 138 20.33 7.26 -0.72
CA LYS A 138 20.66 8.17 0.40
C LYS A 138 20.34 7.57 1.76
N THR A 139 19.29 6.76 1.87
CA THR A 139 18.83 6.22 3.16
C THR A 139 19.39 4.83 3.48
N TYR A 140 19.81 4.06 2.47
CA TYR A 140 20.24 2.66 2.58
C TYR A 140 21.76 2.46 2.70
N GLN A 141 22.57 3.51 2.57
CA GLN A 141 24.04 3.40 2.60
C GLN A 141 24.65 2.91 3.94
N ASN A 142 23.87 2.77 5.01
CA ASN A 142 24.34 2.24 6.30
C ASN A 142 23.65 0.90 6.63
N LYS A 143 24.18 -0.17 6.04
CA LYS A 143 23.61 -1.54 6.03
C LYS A 143 23.55 -2.27 7.38
N THR A 144 24.00 -1.69 8.49
CA THR A 144 24.31 -2.51 9.68
C THR A 144 23.29 -2.54 10.80
N ASN A 145 22.28 -1.66 10.86
CA ASN A 145 21.16 -1.85 11.77
C ASN A 145 19.97 -1.03 11.26
N TYR A 146 18.87 -1.71 10.94
CA TYR A 146 17.55 -1.11 10.74
C TYR A 146 16.97 -0.67 12.08
N GLU A 147 17.74 0.11 12.84
CA GLU A 147 17.18 0.83 13.97
C GLU A 147 16.29 1.92 13.40
N TYR A 148 15.04 1.81 13.83
CA TYR A 148 13.95 2.74 13.67
C TYR A 148 14.40 4.13 14.16
N SER A 149 15.12 4.90 13.32
CA SER A 149 15.36 6.31 13.60
C SER A 149 14.14 7.08 13.10
N ASP A 150 13.34 7.63 14.01
CA ASP A 150 12.12 8.38 13.69
C ASP A 150 12.38 9.42 12.58
N SER A 151 13.55 10.09 12.56
CA SER A 151 13.86 11.15 11.60
C SER A 151 13.97 10.70 10.13
N LYS A 152 14.62 9.57 9.83
CA LYS A 152 14.72 9.04 8.44
C LYS A 152 13.38 8.55 7.92
N TYR A 153 12.64 7.88 8.79
CA TYR A 153 11.30 7.39 8.49
C TYR A 153 10.35 8.57 8.21
N GLU A 154 10.33 9.57 9.07
CA GLU A 154 9.54 10.79 8.90
C GLU A 154 9.90 11.52 7.60
N PHE A 155 11.19 11.63 7.29
CA PHE A 155 11.64 12.21 6.02
C PHE A 155 11.09 11.46 4.80
N ILE A 156 11.26 10.12 4.76
CA ILE A 156 10.75 9.31 3.64
C ILE A 156 9.23 9.42 3.55
N LYS A 157 8.52 9.35 4.69
CA LYS A 157 7.07 9.47 4.74
C LYS A 157 6.60 10.79 4.16
N ASN A 158 7.11 11.90 4.67
CA ASN A 158 6.70 13.24 4.26
C ASN A 158 7.07 13.50 2.78
N PHE A 159 8.19 12.94 2.32
CA PHE A 159 8.59 13.01 0.93
C PHE A 159 7.66 12.23 -0.01
N ILE A 160 7.25 11.02 0.37
CA ILE A 160 6.28 10.25 -0.43
C ILE A 160 4.94 10.98 -0.48
N ILE A 161 4.45 11.48 0.67
CA ILE A 161 3.20 12.23 0.75
C ILE A 161 3.27 13.47 -0.15
N SER A 162 4.34 14.27 -0.08
CA SER A 162 4.45 15.51 -0.86
C SER A 162 4.54 15.25 -2.37
N ILE A 163 5.17 14.16 -2.81
CA ILE A 163 5.18 13.81 -4.24
C ILE A 163 3.78 13.40 -4.71
N MET A 164 2.96 12.79 -3.85
CA MET A 164 1.61 12.37 -4.22
C MET A 164 0.64 13.54 -4.35
N GLU A 165 0.94 14.72 -3.77
CA GLU A 165 0.13 15.94 -3.96
C GLU A 165 0.01 16.38 -5.43
N TYR A 166 0.93 15.94 -6.30
CA TYR A 166 0.89 16.22 -7.74
C TYR A 166 -0.01 15.26 -8.53
N TYR A 167 -0.63 14.28 -7.88
CA TYR A 167 -1.49 13.29 -8.49
C TYR A 167 -2.88 13.34 -7.83
N PRO A 168 -3.96 12.90 -8.51
CA PRO A 168 -5.28 12.81 -7.91
C PRO A 168 -5.40 11.57 -7.01
N ILE A 169 -4.48 11.47 -6.04
CA ILE A 169 -4.32 10.36 -5.11
C ILE A 169 -4.30 10.90 -3.68
N SER A 170 -5.05 10.25 -2.79
CA SER A 170 -4.92 10.40 -1.35
C SER A 170 -4.08 9.26 -0.81
N ILE A 171 -3.05 9.61 -0.05
CA ILE A 171 -2.17 8.66 0.63
C ILE A 171 -2.16 8.94 2.13
N ILE A 172 -2.46 7.92 2.92
CA ILE A 172 -2.49 8.00 4.37
C ILE A 172 -1.57 6.94 4.92
N PHE A 173 -0.77 7.29 5.93
CA PHE A 173 0.08 6.35 6.62
C PHE A 173 -0.29 6.25 8.10
N THR A 174 -0.36 5.02 8.61
CA THR A 174 -0.54 4.74 10.04
C THR A 174 0.56 3.80 10.51
N PRO A 175 1.47 4.22 11.42
CA PRO A 175 2.51 3.33 11.91
C PRO A 175 1.93 2.25 12.82
N TRP A 176 2.60 1.10 12.90
CA TRP A 176 2.17 0.01 13.79
C TRP A 176 2.08 0.43 15.26
N LYS A 177 2.96 1.34 15.70
CA LYS A 177 2.99 1.85 17.09
C LYS A 177 1.75 2.65 17.48
N ASP A 178 1.02 3.19 16.50
CA ASP A 178 -0.18 3.99 16.73
C ASP A 178 -1.45 3.11 16.68
N LEU A 179 -1.31 1.80 16.42
CA LEU A 179 -2.44 0.88 16.46
C LEU A 179 -2.68 0.38 17.88
N THR A 180 -3.95 0.35 18.28
CA THR A 180 -4.40 -0.34 19.48
C THR A 180 -4.71 -1.80 19.11
N ASP A 181 -5.99 -2.12 18.91
CA ASP A 181 -6.48 -3.47 18.63
C ASP A 181 -7.09 -3.60 17.24
N ILE A 182 -7.61 -2.51 16.69
CA ILE A 182 -8.26 -2.46 15.38
C ILE A 182 -7.57 -1.43 14.49
N TYR A 183 -7.78 -1.56 13.19
CA TYR A 183 -7.37 -0.56 12.22
C TYR A 183 -8.59 0.05 11.54
N ILE A 184 -8.87 1.32 11.83
CA ILE A 184 -9.95 2.06 11.16
C ILE A 184 -9.42 2.55 9.81
N ILE A 185 -10.13 2.21 8.72
CA ILE A 185 -9.82 2.75 7.39
C ILE A 185 -10.15 4.23 7.39
N LYS A 186 -9.16 5.06 7.04
CA LYS A 186 -9.26 6.52 7.08
C LYS A 186 -9.63 7.14 5.74
N SER A 187 -9.37 6.46 4.63
CA SER A 187 -9.75 6.95 3.30
C SER A 187 -11.27 7.03 3.17
N ASP A 188 -11.80 8.18 2.79
CA ASP A 188 -13.25 8.38 2.54
C ASP A 188 -13.79 7.57 1.34
N SER A 189 -12.90 6.96 0.55
CA SER A 189 -13.24 6.15 -0.63
C SER A 189 -13.85 4.79 -0.29
N ILE A 190 -14.34 4.60 0.93
CA ILE A 190 -14.72 3.30 1.47
C ILE A 190 -15.78 2.62 0.58
N CYS A 191 -15.60 1.32 0.43
CA CYS A 191 -16.28 0.36 -0.42
C CYS A 191 -17.81 0.25 -0.17
N SER A 192 -18.57 1.35 -0.25
CA SER A 192 -20.03 1.28 -0.29
C SER A 192 -20.47 0.32 -1.41
N SER A 193 -21.17 -0.74 -1.01
CA SER A 193 -21.91 -1.63 -1.88
C SER A 193 -23.10 -0.86 -2.42
N LYS A 194 -22.86 -0.04 -3.45
CA LYS A 194 -23.82 0.01 -4.54
C LYS A 194 -23.55 -1.20 -5.43
#